data_AF-A0A5B7DLB5-F1
#
_entry.id   AF-A0A5B7DLB5-F1
#
_cell.length_a   1.000
_cell.length_b   1.000
_cell.length_c   1.000
_cell.angle_alpha   90.00
_cell.angle_beta   90.00
_cell.angle_gamma   90.00
#
_symmetry.space_group_name_H-M   'P 1'
#
loop_
_entity.id
_entity.type
_entity.pdbx_description
1 polymer ?
#
loop_
_entity_poly.entity_id
_entity_poly.type
_entity_poly.pdbx_seq_one_letter_code
_entity_poly.pdbx_strand_id
1 'polypeptide(L)' 'MLENTVFQTERTMEKWNALNNEVVAAHNVHSFKEKIDKWRYGDRTL' A
#
# COMPACT_ATOMS: atom_id res chain seq x y z
N MET A 1 18.13 -6.73 18.14
CA MET A 1 16.96 -7.46 17.58
C MET A 1 15.64 -6.70 17.71
N LEU A 2 15.50 -5.73 18.64
CA LEU A 2 14.26 -4.95 18.78
C LEU A 2 14.09 -3.85 17.71
N GLU A 3 15.18 -3.20 17.29
CA GLU A 3 15.13 -2.02 16.39
C GLU A 3 14.65 -2.35 14.97
N ASN A 4 15.05 -3.51 14.42
CA ASN A 4 14.58 -3.94 13.10
C ASN A 4 13.08 -4.26 13.06
N THR A 5 12.51 -4.73 14.17
CA THR A 5 11.07 -5.06 14.24
C THR A 5 10.24 -3.79 14.27
N VAL A 6 10.65 -2.78 15.05
CA VAL A 6 9.98 -1.47 15.13
C VAL A 6 10.02 -0.74 13.79
N PHE A 7 11.18 -0.69 13.13
CA PHE A 7 11.34 -0.03 11.83
C PHE A 7 10.54 -0.71 10.70
N GLN A 8 10.40 -2.05 10.76
CA GLN A 8 9.51 -2.78 9.84
C GLN A 8 8.02 -2.51 10.12
N THR A 9 7.61 -2.40 11.39
CA THR A 9 6.23 -2.00 11.73
C THR A 9 5.91 -0.57 11.32
N GLU A 10 6.85 0.38 11.43
CA GLU A 10 6.62 1.75 10.97
C GLU A 10 6.40 1.83 9.47
N ARG A 11 7.30 1.24 8.66
CA ARG A 11 7.12 1.19 7.19
C ARG A 11 5.87 0.45 6.75
N THR A 12 5.46 -0.54 7.53
CA THR A 12 4.22 -1.28 7.28
C THR A 12 3.00 -0.41 7.63
N MET A 13 3.02 0.29 8.76
CA MET A 13 1.96 1.23 9.16
C MET A 13 1.82 2.39 8.18
N GLU A 14 2.90 2.97 7.68
CA GLU A 14 2.86 4.04 6.67
C GLU A 14 2.14 3.58 5.40
N LYS A 15 2.46 2.37 4.92
CA LYS A 15 1.77 1.78 3.75
C LYS A 15 0.29 1.51 4.02
N TRP A 16 -0.05 1.02 5.22
CA TRP A 16 -1.45 0.82 5.60
C TRP A 16 -2.21 2.14 5.72
N ASN A 17 -1.59 3.19 6.25
CA ASN A 17 -2.23 4.49 6.42
C ASN A 17 -2.42 5.20 5.07
N ALA A 18 -1.44 5.07 4.16
CA ALA A 18 -1.57 5.51 2.78
C ALA A 18 -2.70 4.77 2.04
N LEU A 19 -2.80 3.44 2.24
CA LEU A 19 -3.86 2.63 1.66
C LEU A 19 -5.24 3.05 2.20
N ASN A 20 -5.37 3.32 3.49
CA ASN A 20 -6.63 3.74 4.10
C ASN A 20 -7.12 5.09 3.54
N ASN A 21 -6.22 6.08 3.44
CA ASN A 21 -6.54 7.38 2.85
C ASN A 21 -6.94 7.26 1.37
N GLU A 22 -6.31 6.35 0.61
CA GLU A 22 -6.67 6.10 -0.78
C GLU A 22 -7.98 5.31 -0.95
N VAL A 23 -8.29 4.35 -0.06
CA VAL A 23 -9.61 3.70 -0.04
C VAL A 23 -10.71 4.72 0.21
N VAL A 24 -10.49 5.62 1.16
CA VAL A 24 -11.43 6.71 1.48
C VAL A 24 -11.56 7.69 0.31
N ALA A 25 -10.48 7.96 -0.42
CA ALA A 25 -10.48 8.85 -1.58
C ALA A 25 -10.99 8.19 -2.88
N ALA A 26 -10.85 6.87 -3.03
CA ALA A 26 -11.26 6.15 -4.23
C ALA A 26 -12.77 5.94 -4.24
N HIS A 27 -13.48 6.82 -4.95
CA HIS A 27 -14.91 6.68 -5.23
C HIS A 27 -15.25 5.44 -6.09
N ASN A 28 -14.24 4.78 -6.65
CA ASN A 28 -14.35 3.64 -7.57
C ASN A 28 -13.37 2.52 -7.17
N VAL A 29 -13.92 1.36 -6.79
CA VAL A 29 -13.20 0.11 -6.46
C VAL A 29 -12.20 -0.31 -7.56
N HIS A 30 -12.48 0.03 -8.82
CA HIS A 30 -11.65 -0.32 -9.96
C HIS A 30 -10.29 0.39 -9.93
N SER A 31 -10.25 1.66 -9.54
CA SER A 31 -9.01 2.45 -9.40
C SER A 31 -8.16 1.97 -8.22
N PHE A 32 -8.82 1.50 -7.15
CA PHE A 32 -8.14 0.92 -5.99
C PHE A 32 -7.49 -0.43 -6.32
N LYS A 33 -8.20 -1.29 -7.05
CA LYS A 33 -7.68 -2.59 -7.50
C LYS A 33 -6.43 -2.45 -8.36
N GLU A 34 -6.42 -1.50 -9.29
CA GLU A 34 -5.30 -1.29 -10.23
C GLU A 34 -4.00 -0.89 -9.51
N LYS A 35 -4.09 -0.07 -8.46
CA LYS A 35 -2.94 0.29 -7.62
C LYS A 35 -2.43 -0.86 -6.76
N ILE A 36 -3.32 -1.66 -6.17
CA ILE A 36 -2.92 -2.88 -5.43
C ILE A 36 -2.19 -3.84 -6.36
N ASP A 37 -2.68 -4.03 -7.58
CA ASP A 37 -2.05 -4.90 -8.56
C ASP A 37 -0.65 -4.37 -8.95
N LYS A 38 -0.47 -3.05 -9.13
CA LYS A 38 0.85 -2.43 -9.32
C LYS A 38 1.80 -2.64 -8.14
N TRP A 39 1.31 -2.55 -6.90
CA TRP A 39 2.15 -2.75 -5.70
C TRP A 39 2.55 -4.22 -5.50
N ARG A 40 1.68 -5.16 -5.84
CA ARG A 40 1.94 -6.60 -5.71
C ARG A 40 2.88 -7.13 -6.78
N TYR A 41 2.75 -6.63 -7.99
CA TYR A 41 3.39 -7.23 -9.16
C TYR A 41 4.42 -6.33 -9.85
N GLY A 42 4.59 -5.09 -9.38
CA GLY A 42 5.36 -4.05 -10.03
C GLY A 42 4.61 -3.43 -11.21
N ASP A 43 5.19 -2.42 -11.86
CA ASP A 43 4.63 -1.85 -13.09
C ASP A 43 4.83 -2.88 -14.22
N ARG A 44 3.88 -3.81 -14.35
CA ARG A 44 3.79 -4.74 -15.48
C ARG A 44 3.12 -4.04 -16.67
N THR A 45 3.61 -2.88 -17.05
CA THR A 45 3.51 -2.48 -18.46
C THR A 45 4.46 -3.39 -19.21
N LEU A 46 3.90 -4.37 -19.94
CA LEU A 46 4.62 -5.06 -21.01
C LEU A 46 5.11 -4.06 -22.05
#